data_AF-A0A7C0YU70-F1
#
_entry.id   AF-A0A7C0YU70-F1
#
_cell.length_a   1.000
_cell.length_b   1.000
_cell.length_c   1.000
_cell.angle_alpha   90.00
_cell.angle_beta   90.00
_cell.angle_gamma   90.00
#
_symmetry.space_group_name_H-M   'P 1'
#
loop_
_entity.id
_entity.type
_entity.pdbx_description
1 polymer ?
#
loop_
_entity_poly.entity_id
_entity_poly.type
_entity_poly.pdbx_seq_one_letter_code
_entity_poly.pdbx_strand_id
1 'polypeptide(L)'
;MREGKIQIIKYAPPPPDLPIYGQVDPNETSFFGRTNYEAGLESKRFIFGIKRRDRRRHFYVVGKSGVGKSKLLELLIRQDITYGHGLCLMDPHGDVIANILDFIPEHRIKDVVLIDPSDTQWPVSFNPLMNITPELKHQVTQGLIEVMEKQFGANWTPRLEHVFRFTCLALLDYPGATMRGMILMLTDRNYRHKVIEYIEDEMVKRFWAIEFADWSEKFDTDAIIPLVNKLGQFLSNPLLHYIFGQKDNKVDIQKIMNEGKILLINLSKGKLGEENSSFFGSMFITKIHQAGMARADISEEERKDFYLYVDEFHNVVTDTFINVITEAR
;
A
#
# COMPACT_ATOMS: atom_id res chain seq x y z
N MET A 1 -22.71 48.13 -38.90
CA MET A 1 -22.60 47.72 -37.49
C MET A 1 -22.13 46.27 -37.49
N ARG A 2 -20.96 45.98 -36.90
CA ARG A 2 -20.50 44.60 -36.76
C ARG A 2 -21.38 43.92 -35.72
N GLU A 3 -22.06 42.84 -36.11
CA GLU A 3 -22.74 41.95 -35.16
C GLU A 3 -21.74 41.61 -34.06
N GLY A 4 -22.05 42.01 -32.83
CA GLY A 4 -21.28 41.64 -31.67
C GLY A 4 -21.29 40.13 -31.56
N LYS A 5 -20.15 39.48 -31.83
CA LYS A 5 -19.94 38.09 -31.42
C LYS A 5 -20.11 38.08 -29.91
N ILE A 6 -21.27 37.66 -29.43
CA ILE A 6 -21.49 37.35 -28.02
C ILE A 6 -20.54 36.19 -27.71
N GLN A 7 -19.36 36.50 -27.18
CA GLN A 7 -18.48 35.50 -26.58
C GLN A 7 -19.17 35.06 -25.30
N ILE A 8 -19.85 33.91 -25.36
CA ILE A 8 -20.29 33.22 -24.16
C ILE A 8 -19.01 32.73 -23.48
N ILE A 9 -18.53 33.49 -22.49
CA ILE A 9 -17.39 33.11 -21.66
C ILE A 9 -17.85 31.92 -20.81
N LYS A 10 -17.56 30.69 -21.28
CA LYS A 10 -17.87 29.45 -20.55
C LYS A 10 -16.93 29.17 -19.37
N TYR A 11 -15.88 29.98 -19.21
CA TYR A 11 -14.80 29.73 -18.27
C TYR A 11 -14.65 30.89 -17.28
N ALA A 12 -14.65 30.59 -15.99
CA ALA A 12 -14.40 31.56 -14.94
C ALA A 12 -12.89 31.90 -14.85
N PRO A 13 -12.52 33.11 -14.39
CA PRO A 13 -11.12 33.41 -14.07
C PRO A 13 -10.59 32.44 -12.99
N PRO A 14 -9.27 32.16 -12.97
CA PRO A 14 -8.68 31.34 -11.92
C PRO A 14 -8.86 31.99 -10.54
N PRO A 15 -8.89 31.20 -9.45
CA PRO A 15 -8.89 31.72 -8.09
C PRO A 15 -7.69 32.66 -7.86
N PRO A 16 -7.84 33.75 -7.09
CA PRO A 16 -6.75 34.71 -6.83
C PRO A 16 -5.53 34.10 -6.15
N ASP A 17 -5.72 33.04 -5.37
CA ASP A 17 -4.72 32.34 -4.56
C ASP A 17 -4.16 31.08 -5.22
N LEU A 18 -4.46 30.86 -6.50
CA LEU A 18 -3.96 29.72 -7.27
C LEU A 18 -2.42 29.70 -7.27
N PRO A 19 -1.76 28.60 -6.87
CA PRO A 19 -0.30 28.50 -6.91
C PRO A 19 0.20 28.53 -8.36
N ILE A 20 0.75 29.66 -8.81
CA ILE A 20 1.20 29.89 -10.19
C ILE A 20 2.72 29.72 -10.30
N TYR A 21 3.15 29.00 -11.33
CA TYR A 21 4.56 28.83 -11.64
C TYR A 21 5.27 30.18 -11.84
N GLY A 22 6.43 30.35 -11.20
CA GLY A 22 7.19 31.61 -11.20
C GLY A 22 6.72 32.63 -10.16
N GLN A 23 5.63 32.37 -9.42
CA GLN A 23 5.13 33.23 -8.34
C GLN A 23 5.20 32.57 -6.95
N VAL A 24 5.39 31.25 -6.90
CA VAL A 24 5.53 30.46 -5.67
C VAL A 24 6.81 29.64 -5.72
N ASP A 25 7.33 29.26 -4.55
CA ASP A 25 8.49 28.38 -4.44
C ASP A 25 8.18 27.00 -5.07
N PRO A 26 8.93 26.57 -6.10
CA PRO A 26 8.77 25.26 -6.72
C PRO A 26 9.10 24.08 -5.79
N ASN A 27 9.91 24.28 -4.75
CA ASN A 27 10.13 23.23 -3.74
C ASN A 27 8.85 22.95 -2.94
N GLU A 28 8.02 23.97 -2.73
CA GLU A 28 6.80 23.89 -1.92
C GLU A 28 5.54 23.61 -2.73
N THR A 29 5.63 23.51 -4.06
CA THR A 29 4.47 23.38 -4.96
C THR A 29 4.70 22.35 -6.05
N SER A 30 3.74 21.45 -6.25
CA SER A 30 3.73 20.49 -7.36
C SER A 30 2.82 21.00 -8.48
N PHE A 31 3.40 21.33 -9.63
CA PHE A 31 2.70 21.88 -10.80
C PHE A 31 2.18 20.77 -11.72
N PHE A 32 0.93 20.81 -12.13
CA PHE A 32 0.34 19.72 -12.91
C PHE A 32 -0.71 20.16 -13.94
N GLY A 33 -1.03 21.45 -14.00
CA GLY A 33 -2.08 21.94 -14.87
C GLY A 33 -1.76 23.28 -15.52
N ARG A 34 -2.55 23.61 -16.54
CA ARG A 34 -2.56 24.93 -17.17
C ARG A 34 -3.98 25.47 -17.19
N THR A 35 -4.18 26.72 -16.80
CA THR A 35 -5.50 27.35 -16.83
C THR A 35 -5.99 27.49 -18.28
N ASN A 36 -7.30 27.39 -18.47
CA ASN A 36 -7.97 27.49 -19.77
C ASN A 36 -8.86 28.74 -19.89
N TYR A 37 -8.75 29.68 -18.95
CA TYR A 37 -9.45 30.96 -19.00
C TYR A 37 -8.86 31.85 -20.10
N GLU A 38 -9.73 32.42 -20.93
CA GLU A 38 -9.38 33.38 -21.98
C GLU A 38 -10.19 34.66 -21.77
N ALA A 39 -9.51 35.76 -21.43
CA ALA A 39 -10.12 37.09 -21.41
C ALA A 39 -10.01 37.71 -22.81
N GLY A 40 -11.05 38.46 -23.23
CA GLY A 40 -11.32 38.84 -24.63
C GLY A 40 -10.23 39.59 -25.42
N LEU A 41 -9.08 39.93 -24.83
CA LEU A 41 -7.94 40.56 -25.52
C LEU A 41 -6.58 39.91 -25.19
N GLU A 42 -6.45 39.10 -24.12
CA GLU A 42 -5.21 38.41 -23.74
C GLU A 42 -5.50 37.01 -23.19
N SER A 43 -5.02 35.97 -23.86
CA SER A 43 -5.08 34.58 -23.38
C SER A 43 -3.98 34.30 -22.36
N LYS A 44 -4.06 34.91 -21.18
CA LYS A 44 -3.14 34.62 -20.07
C LYS A 44 -3.47 33.26 -19.45
N ARG A 45 -2.85 32.21 -19.97
CA ARG A 45 -2.89 30.86 -19.42
C ARG A 45 -1.72 30.64 -18.46
N PHE A 46 -2.00 30.35 -17.20
CA PHE A 46 -1.01 30.13 -16.15
C PHE A 46 -0.75 28.64 -15.94
N ILE A 47 0.50 28.26 -15.71
CA ILE A 47 0.82 26.94 -15.17
C ILE A 47 0.53 26.98 -13.67
N PHE A 48 -0.22 26.01 -13.17
CA PHE A 48 -0.63 25.96 -11.78
C PHE A 48 -0.36 24.60 -11.14
N GLY A 49 -0.35 24.61 -9.81
CA GLY A 49 -0.10 23.43 -8.99
C GLY A 49 -0.89 23.40 -7.70
N ILE A 50 -0.51 22.45 -6.85
CA ILE A 50 -1.00 22.28 -5.48
C ILE A 50 0.20 22.43 -4.54
N LYS A 51 0.03 23.15 -3.42
CA LYS A 51 1.08 23.26 -2.42
C LYS A 51 1.30 21.89 -1.77
N ARG A 52 2.55 21.55 -1.46
CA ARG A 52 2.90 20.27 -0.82
C ARG A 52 2.21 20.06 0.51
N ARG A 53 2.11 21.12 1.31
CA ARG A 53 1.33 21.12 2.56
C ARG A 53 -0.14 20.70 2.35
N ASP A 54 -0.73 21.08 1.22
CA ASP A 54 -2.13 20.75 0.93
C ASP A 54 -2.26 19.29 0.46
N ARG A 55 -1.20 18.72 -0.14
CA ARG A 55 -1.13 17.29 -0.49
C ARG A 55 -1.09 16.35 0.72
N ARG A 56 -0.79 16.86 1.93
CA ARG A 56 -0.92 16.08 3.17
C ARG A 56 -2.36 15.66 3.46
N ARG A 57 -3.35 16.38 2.90
CA ARG A 57 -4.78 16.05 2.99
C ARG A 57 -5.25 15.05 1.94
N HIS A 58 -4.31 14.33 1.34
CA HIS A 58 -4.52 13.38 0.25
C HIS A 58 -5.02 14.01 -1.05
N PHE A 59 -4.89 13.26 -2.14
CA PHE A 59 -5.24 13.71 -3.48
C PHE A 59 -5.94 12.57 -4.22
N TYR A 60 -7.22 12.75 -4.54
CA TYR A 60 -8.03 11.74 -5.23
C TYR A 60 -8.25 12.13 -6.69
N VAL A 61 -7.79 11.28 -7.61
CA VAL A 61 -7.86 11.52 -9.07
C VAL A 61 -8.90 10.61 -9.69
N VAL A 62 -9.99 11.19 -10.20
CA VAL A 62 -11.08 10.45 -10.84
C VAL A 62 -11.10 10.72 -12.35
N GLY A 63 -11.26 9.65 -13.13
CA GLY A 63 -11.37 9.75 -14.58
C GLY A 63 -11.49 8.38 -15.24
N LYS A 64 -12.10 8.33 -16.43
CA LYS A 64 -12.19 7.11 -17.24
C LYS A 64 -10.81 6.63 -17.68
N SER A 65 -10.71 5.40 -18.21
CA SER A 65 -9.46 4.95 -18.84
C SER A 65 -9.08 5.86 -20.00
N GLY A 66 -7.78 6.08 -20.22
CA GLY A 66 -7.25 6.89 -21.32
C GLY A 66 -7.31 8.42 -21.15
N VAL A 67 -7.89 8.96 -20.06
CA VAL A 67 -8.01 10.42 -19.87
C VAL A 67 -6.76 11.11 -19.30
N GLY A 68 -5.68 10.34 -19.06
CA GLY A 68 -4.39 10.88 -18.60
C GLY A 68 -4.13 10.83 -17.09
N LYS A 69 -4.87 10.02 -16.31
CA LYS A 69 -4.64 9.85 -14.86
C LYS A 69 -3.19 9.46 -14.54
N SER A 70 -2.68 8.42 -15.17
CA SER A 70 -1.32 7.92 -14.92
C SER A 70 -0.26 8.95 -15.33
N LYS A 71 -0.52 9.78 -16.35
CA LYS A 71 0.36 10.91 -16.70
C LYS A 71 0.31 12.05 -15.69
N LEU A 72 -0.85 12.33 -15.09
CA LEU A 72 -0.93 13.25 -13.97
C LEU A 72 -0.10 12.75 -12.77
N LEU A 73 -0.20 11.45 -12.43
CA LEU A 73 0.62 10.86 -11.37
C LEU A 73 2.12 10.95 -11.70
N GLU A 74 2.51 10.60 -12.93
CA GLU A 74 3.90 10.69 -13.40
C GLU A 74 4.46 12.11 -13.25
N LEU A 75 3.70 13.15 -13.64
CA LEU A 75 4.11 14.54 -13.50
C LEU A 75 4.39 14.93 -12.05
N LEU A 76 3.56 14.46 -11.11
CA LEU A 76 3.75 14.73 -9.69
C LEU A 76 4.95 13.97 -9.13
N ILE A 77 5.08 12.68 -9.45
CA ILE A 77 6.17 11.81 -9.01
C ILE A 77 7.52 12.35 -9.47
N ARG A 78 7.63 12.78 -10.72
CA ARG A 78 8.88 13.34 -11.27
C ARG A 78 9.32 14.58 -10.51
N GLN A 79 8.39 15.46 -10.14
CA GLN A 79 8.70 16.63 -9.33
C GLN A 79 9.14 16.22 -7.92
N ASP A 80 8.46 15.25 -7.30
CA ASP A 80 8.82 14.77 -5.97
C ASP A 80 10.23 14.19 -5.93
N ILE A 81 10.60 13.40 -6.94
CA ILE A 81 11.95 12.85 -7.09
C ILE A 81 12.97 13.97 -7.32
N THR A 82 12.66 14.92 -8.19
CA THR A 82 13.54 16.06 -8.52
C THR A 82 13.83 16.92 -7.29
N TYR A 83 12.82 17.17 -6.45
CA TYR A 83 12.94 17.98 -5.23
C TYR A 83 13.34 17.17 -3.99
N GLY A 84 13.82 15.93 -4.15
CA GLY A 84 14.40 15.18 -3.02
C GLY A 84 13.38 14.52 -2.08
N HIS A 85 12.09 14.47 -2.43
CA HIS A 85 11.08 13.83 -1.61
C HIS A 85 11.13 12.30 -1.75
N GLY A 86 10.73 11.62 -0.67
CA GLY A 86 10.49 10.18 -0.67
C GLY A 86 9.08 9.85 -1.13
N LEU A 87 8.93 8.71 -1.80
CA LEU A 87 7.63 8.25 -2.28
C LEU A 87 7.58 6.74 -2.44
N CYS A 88 6.35 6.23 -2.47
CA CYS A 88 6.01 4.90 -2.94
C CYS A 88 5.08 5.01 -4.16
N LEU A 89 5.35 4.29 -5.24
CA LEU A 89 4.44 4.10 -6.37
C LEU A 89 4.01 2.63 -6.42
N MET A 90 2.70 2.39 -6.40
CA MET A 90 2.11 1.08 -6.66
C MET A 90 1.41 1.11 -8.01
N ASP A 91 1.85 0.26 -8.93
CA ASP A 91 1.39 0.23 -10.31
C ASP A 91 0.97 -1.20 -10.70
N PRO A 92 -0.29 -1.42 -11.12
CA PRO A 92 -0.78 -2.75 -11.52
C PRO A 92 -0.13 -3.28 -12.80
N HIS A 93 0.32 -2.41 -13.70
CA HIS A 93 0.83 -2.78 -15.02
C HIS A 93 2.34 -2.59 -15.16
N GLY A 94 2.92 -1.70 -14.37
CA GLY A 94 4.35 -1.39 -14.37
C GLY A 94 4.75 -0.35 -15.43
N ASP A 95 3.82 0.11 -16.26
CA ASP A 95 4.06 1.12 -17.29
C ASP A 95 4.51 2.46 -16.70
N VAL A 96 3.90 2.88 -15.58
CA VAL A 96 4.27 4.13 -14.89
C VAL A 96 5.64 3.97 -14.26
N ILE A 97 5.92 2.82 -13.65
CA ILE A 97 7.23 2.51 -13.06
C ILE A 97 8.32 2.59 -14.14
N ALA A 98 8.12 1.95 -15.29
CA ALA A 98 9.08 1.99 -16.39
C ALA A 98 9.39 3.42 -16.86
N ASN A 99 8.34 4.24 -17.04
CA ASN A 99 8.51 5.65 -17.39
C ASN A 99 9.27 6.42 -16.31
N ILE A 100 9.00 6.18 -15.01
CA ILE A 100 9.65 6.89 -13.92
C ILE A 100 11.13 6.53 -13.79
N LEU A 101 11.51 5.27 -14.04
CA LEU A 101 12.91 4.81 -13.98
C LEU A 101 13.81 5.62 -14.93
N ASP A 102 13.32 5.96 -16.13
CA ASP A 102 14.05 6.77 -17.11
C ASP A 102 14.29 8.24 -16.66
N PHE A 103 13.54 8.72 -15.66
CA PHE A 103 13.63 10.09 -15.14
C PHE A 103 14.32 10.20 -13.78
N ILE A 104 14.81 9.09 -13.21
CA ILE A 104 15.54 9.12 -11.93
C ILE A 104 16.86 9.88 -12.12
N PRO A 105 17.10 10.98 -11.38
CA PRO A 105 18.38 11.66 -11.41
C PRO A 105 19.52 10.74 -10.96
N GLU A 106 20.70 10.89 -11.54
CA GLU A 106 21.86 10.03 -11.25
C GLU A 106 22.18 9.91 -9.75
N HIS A 107 22.06 11.03 -9.03
CA HIS A 107 22.30 11.09 -7.58
C HIS A 107 21.25 10.35 -6.72
N ARG A 108 20.06 10.04 -7.27
CA ARG A 108 18.97 9.30 -6.61
C ARG A 108 18.88 7.84 -7.02
N ILE A 109 19.68 7.35 -7.97
CA ILE A 109 19.59 5.95 -8.44
C ILE A 109 19.73 4.95 -7.29
N LYS A 110 20.63 5.23 -6.34
CA LYS A 110 20.86 4.38 -5.15
C LYS A 110 19.73 4.43 -4.11
N ASP A 111 18.79 5.35 -4.27
CA ASP A 111 17.62 5.47 -3.40
C ASP A 111 16.43 4.65 -3.91
N VAL A 112 16.53 4.08 -5.12
CA VAL A 112 15.46 3.31 -5.74
C VAL A 112 15.42 1.89 -5.19
N VAL A 113 14.26 1.49 -4.70
CA VAL A 113 13.93 0.12 -4.30
C VAL A 113 12.78 -0.34 -5.18
N LEU A 114 13.04 -1.29 -6.07
CA LEU A 114 12.03 -1.91 -6.92
C LEU A 114 11.60 -3.26 -6.33
N ILE A 115 10.30 -3.43 -6.15
CA ILE A 115 9.68 -4.70 -5.78
C ILE A 115 8.82 -5.14 -6.96
N ASP A 116 9.25 -6.21 -7.62
CA ASP A 116 8.50 -6.83 -8.71
C ASP A 116 8.45 -8.35 -8.48
N PRO A 117 7.27 -8.95 -8.23
CA PRO A 117 7.13 -10.39 -8.05
C PRO A 117 7.50 -11.16 -9.31
N SER A 118 7.54 -10.52 -10.48
CA SER A 118 7.96 -11.15 -11.71
C SER A 118 9.48 -11.19 -11.93
N ASP A 119 10.26 -10.48 -11.09
CA ASP A 119 11.71 -10.63 -11.05
C ASP A 119 12.08 -11.89 -10.25
N THR A 120 12.31 -12.97 -10.98
CA THR A 120 12.71 -14.26 -10.40
C THR A 120 14.22 -14.38 -10.19
N GLN A 121 15.02 -13.46 -10.75
CA GLN A 121 16.47 -13.45 -10.57
C GLN A 121 16.84 -12.79 -9.24
N TRP A 122 16.12 -11.73 -8.87
CA TRP A 122 16.35 -10.97 -7.64
C TRP A 122 15.05 -10.82 -6.82
N PRO A 123 14.44 -11.94 -6.37
CA PRO A 123 13.20 -11.86 -5.61
C PRO A 123 13.39 -11.10 -4.29
N VAL A 124 12.48 -10.17 -4.01
CA VAL A 124 12.47 -9.40 -2.78
C VAL A 124 11.98 -10.27 -1.63
N SER A 125 12.72 -10.28 -0.53
CA SER A 125 12.33 -10.98 0.69
C SER A 125 11.40 -10.12 1.53
N PHE A 126 10.13 -10.49 1.63
CA PHE A 126 9.14 -9.76 2.43
C PHE A 126 8.16 -10.69 3.16
N ASN A 127 8.28 -10.73 4.47
CA ASN A 127 7.41 -11.43 5.39
C ASN A 127 6.62 -10.41 6.26
N PRO A 128 5.29 -10.35 6.12
CA PRO A 128 4.47 -9.38 6.85
C PRO A 128 4.40 -9.65 8.36
N LEU A 129 4.75 -10.86 8.81
CA LEU A 129 4.76 -11.25 10.23
C LEU A 129 6.06 -10.89 10.97
N MET A 130 7.08 -10.40 10.26
CA MET A 130 8.40 -10.16 10.84
C MET A 130 8.65 -8.70 11.18
N ASN A 131 9.54 -8.48 12.16
CA ASN A 131 9.94 -7.19 12.70
C ASN A 131 8.73 -6.37 13.19
N ILE A 132 7.86 -7.01 13.97
CA ILE A 132 6.68 -6.40 14.58
C ILE A 132 6.95 -6.22 16.06
N THR A 133 6.82 -4.98 16.55
CA THR A 133 6.93 -4.72 17.99
C THR A 133 5.67 -5.21 18.71
N PRO A 134 5.75 -5.59 20.00
CA PRO A 134 4.59 -6.07 20.75
C PRO A 134 3.37 -5.16 20.69
N GLU A 135 3.58 -3.85 20.70
CA GLU A 135 2.53 -2.82 20.69
C GLU A 135 1.74 -2.81 19.37
N LEU A 136 2.38 -3.25 18.28
CA LEU A 136 1.77 -3.28 16.95
C LEU A 136 1.12 -4.62 16.61
N LYS A 137 1.25 -5.67 17.45
CA LYS A 137 0.74 -7.03 17.15
C LYS A 137 -0.75 -7.04 16.78
N HIS A 138 -1.58 -6.32 17.55
CA HIS A 138 -3.02 -6.25 17.28
C HIS A 138 -3.32 -5.51 15.98
N GLN A 139 -2.66 -4.39 15.72
CA GLN A 139 -2.86 -3.62 14.50
C GLN A 139 -2.44 -4.41 13.25
N VAL A 140 -1.32 -5.13 13.33
CA VAL A 140 -0.87 -6.03 12.25
C VAL A 140 -1.90 -7.12 12.01
N THR A 141 -2.40 -7.73 13.08
CA THR A 141 -3.45 -8.75 13.00
C THR A 141 -4.72 -8.23 12.33
N GLN A 142 -5.19 -7.02 12.68
CA GLN A 142 -6.36 -6.42 12.02
C GLN A 142 -6.10 -6.17 10.53
N GLY A 143 -4.94 -5.61 10.19
CA GLY A 143 -4.58 -5.38 8.79
C GLY A 143 -4.59 -6.69 7.98
N LEU A 144 -4.03 -7.77 8.52
CA LEU A 144 -4.06 -9.08 7.87
C LEU A 144 -5.48 -9.63 7.74
N ILE A 145 -6.32 -9.45 8.77
CA ILE A 145 -7.74 -9.86 8.76
C ILE A 145 -8.49 -9.17 7.63
N GLU A 146 -8.35 -7.86 7.47
CA GLU A 146 -9.01 -7.12 6.40
C GLU A 146 -8.55 -7.54 5.02
N VAL A 147 -7.25 -7.81 4.87
CA VAL A 147 -6.75 -8.38 3.61
C VAL A 147 -7.49 -9.68 3.33
N MET A 148 -7.58 -10.60 4.30
CA MET A 148 -8.29 -11.86 4.11
C MET A 148 -9.79 -11.66 3.88
N GLU A 149 -10.46 -10.81 4.65
CA GLU A 149 -11.88 -10.47 4.50
C GLU A 149 -12.18 -9.98 3.09
N LYS A 150 -11.38 -9.05 2.57
CA LYS A 150 -11.49 -8.60 1.17
C LYS A 150 -11.35 -9.74 0.18
N GLN A 151 -10.41 -10.65 0.41
CA GLN A 151 -10.18 -11.79 -0.48
C GLN A 151 -11.31 -12.84 -0.40
N PHE A 152 -11.96 -13.01 0.75
CA PHE A 152 -13.08 -13.93 0.92
C PHE A 152 -14.43 -13.31 0.51
N GLY A 153 -14.56 -11.98 0.56
CA GLY A 153 -15.79 -11.26 0.25
C GLY A 153 -16.96 -11.78 1.09
N ALA A 154 -18.07 -12.11 0.43
CA ALA A 154 -19.28 -12.63 1.09
C ALA A 154 -19.09 -13.96 1.84
N ASN A 155 -17.99 -14.68 1.58
CA ASN A 155 -17.68 -15.94 2.27
C ASN A 155 -16.93 -15.73 3.59
N TRP A 156 -16.61 -14.50 3.98
CA TRP A 156 -16.01 -14.20 5.27
C TRP A 156 -17.02 -14.43 6.40
N THR A 157 -16.62 -15.13 7.46
CA THR A 157 -17.50 -15.45 8.59
C THR A 157 -16.83 -15.11 9.92
N PRO A 158 -17.59 -14.82 10.99
CA PRO A 158 -17.01 -14.57 12.31
C PRO A 158 -16.14 -15.71 12.82
N ARG A 159 -16.44 -16.95 12.41
CA ARG A 159 -15.65 -18.13 12.78
C ARG A 159 -14.31 -18.18 12.04
N LEU A 160 -14.30 -17.91 10.72
CA LEU A 160 -13.06 -17.79 9.94
C LEU A 160 -12.17 -16.70 10.51
N GLU A 161 -12.75 -15.55 10.82
CA GLU A 161 -12.04 -14.43 11.42
C GLU A 161 -11.41 -14.81 12.75
N HIS A 162 -12.16 -15.45 13.65
CA HIS A 162 -11.65 -15.84 14.96
C HIS A 162 -10.42 -16.76 14.85
N VAL A 163 -10.50 -17.79 14.00
CA VAL A 163 -9.37 -18.71 13.74
C VAL A 163 -8.18 -17.96 13.15
N PHE A 164 -8.42 -17.13 12.14
CA PHE A 164 -7.36 -16.40 11.46
C PHE A 164 -6.68 -15.38 12.37
N ARG A 165 -7.45 -14.68 13.20
CA ARG A 165 -6.96 -13.75 14.23
C ARG A 165 -6.01 -14.44 15.19
N PHE A 166 -6.41 -15.59 15.74
CA PHE A 166 -5.61 -16.33 16.70
C PHE A 166 -4.40 -17.00 16.06
N THR A 167 -4.48 -17.31 14.76
CA THR A 167 -3.34 -17.77 13.96
C THR A 167 -2.30 -16.66 13.79
N CYS A 168 -2.75 -15.45 13.45
CA CYS A 168 -1.87 -14.28 13.33
C CYS A 168 -1.19 -13.97 14.66
N LEU A 169 -1.96 -13.83 15.76
CA LEU A 169 -1.42 -13.51 17.08
C LEU A 169 -0.39 -14.55 17.56
N ALA A 170 -0.71 -15.84 17.43
CA ALA A 170 0.22 -16.90 17.82
C ALA A 170 1.52 -16.88 17.01
N LEU A 171 1.45 -16.58 15.71
CA LEU A 171 2.64 -16.51 14.88
C LEU A 171 3.43 -15.23 15.08
N LEU A 172 2.81 -14.11 15.45
CA LEU A 172 3.55 -12.89 15.78
C LEU A 172 4.44 -13.05 17.03
N ASP A 173 4.15 -14.02 17.90
CA ASP A 173 4.99 -14.40 19.04
C ASP A 173 6.11 -15.37 18.66
N TYR A 174 6.05 -15.99 17.48
CA TYR A 174 6.97 -17.04 17.07
C TYR A 174 8.13 -16.51 16.21
N PRO A 175 9.41 -16.66 16.62
CA PRO A 175 10.55 -16.13 15.88
C PRO A 175 10.71 -16.67 14.44
N GLY A 176 10.15 -17.85 14.17
CA GLY A 176 10.19 -18.50 12.85
C GLY A 176 8.94 -18.28 12.00
N ALA A 177 8.13 -17.28 12.32
CA ALA A 177 6.85 -17.02 11.66
C ALA A 177 7.00 -16.81 10.16
N THR A 178 6.12 -17.43 9.38
CA THR A 178 6.03 -17.26 7.92
C THR A 178 4.58 -17.39 7.50
N MET A 179 4.24 -16.91 6.29
CA MET A 179 2.92 -17.16 5.71
C MET A 179 2.63 -18.66 5.56
N ARG A 180 3.65 -19.47 5.25
CA ARG A 180 3.53 -20.94 5.26
C ARG A 180 3.25 -21.48 6.67
N GLY A 181 3.84 -20.85 7.69
CA GLY A 181 3.59 -21.14 9.10
C GLY A 181 2.11 -20.99 9.49
N MET A 182 1.35 -20.10 8.84
CA MET A 182 -0.10 -19.98 9.06
C MET A 182 -0.83 -21.27 8.67
N ILE A 183 -0.48 -21.86 7.52
CA ILE A 183 -1.05 -23.14 7.09
C ILE A 183 -0.63 -24.24 8.06
N LEU A 184 0.66 -24.31 8.42
CA LEU A 184 1.17 -25.33 9.33
C LEU A 184 0.54 -25.24 10.72
N MET A 185 0.25 -24.03 11.23
CA MET A 185 -0.46 -23.86 12.50
C MET A 185 -1.84 -24.55 12.48
N LEU A 186 -2.51 -24.50 11.33
CA LEU A 186 -3.84 -25.08 11.14
C LEU A 186 -3.80 -26.58 10.87
N THR A 187 -2.78 -27.09 10.16
CA THR A 187 -2.76 -28.48 9.66
C THR A 187 -1.76 -29.41 10.34
N ASP A 188 -0.70 -28.88 10.98
CA ASP A 188 0.40 -29.67 11.55
C ASP A 188 0.45 -29.50 13.09
N ARG A 189 0.10 -30.59 13.79
CA ARG A 189 0.09 -30.64 15.25
C ARG A 189 1.47 -30.43 15.88
N ASN A 190 2.54 -30.95 15.25
CA ASN A 190 3.90 -30.83 15.77
C ASN A 190 4.40 -29.39 15.63
N TYR A 191 4.11 -28.74 14.50
CA TYR A 191 4.42 -27.33 14.31
C TYR A 191 3.64 -26.47 15.32
N ARG A 192 2.35 -26.74 15.49
CA ARG A 192 1.49 -26.02 16.45
C ARG A 192 2.01 -26.11 17.88
N HIS A 193 2.39 -27.31 18.35
CA HIS A 193 2.96 -27.47 19.69
C HIS A 193 4.21 -26.61 19.90
N LYS A 194 5.10 -26.52 18.91
CA LYS A 194 6.28 -25.65 18.97
C LYS A 194 5.90 -24.18 19.08
N VAL A 195 4.90 -23.73 18.32
CA VAL A 195 4.45 -22.33 18.37
C VAL A 195 3.83 -21.99 19.73
N ILE A 196 3.02 -22.90 20.31
CA ILE A 196 2.36 -22.72 21.61
C ILE A 196 3.36 -22.39 22.75
N GLU A 197 4.59 -22.89 22.68
CA GLU A 197 5.64 -22.61 23.67
C GLU A 197 6.05 -21.13 23.70
N TYR A 198 5.86 -20.39 22.60
CA TYR A 198 6.23 -18.98 22.47
C TYR A 198 5.08 -18.01 22.72
N ILE A 199 3.82 -18.50 22.73
CA ILE A 199 2.65 -17.64 22.88
C ILE A 199 2.65 -17.01 24.27
N GLU A 200 2.62 -15.68 24.31
CA GLU A 200 2.63 -14.88 25.55
C GLU A 200 1.21 -14.68 26.09
N ASP A 201 0.23 -14.43 25.21
CA ASP A 201 -1.16 -14.17 25.59
C ASP A 201 -1.87 -15.46 26.06
N GLU A 202 -2.38 -15.45 27.28
CA GLU A 202 -3.02 -16.62 27.90
C GLU A 202 -4.29 -17.08 27.16
N MET A 203 -5.06 -16.16 26.56
CA MET A 203 -6.26 -16.52 25.80
C MET A 203 -5.90 -17.18 24.48
N VAL A 204 -4.93 -16.64 23.75
CA VAL A 204 -4.43 -17.22 22.50
C VAL A 204 -3.82 -18.60 22.77
N LYS A 205 -3.05 -18.72 23.85
CA LYS A 205 -2.45 -19.99 24.28
C LYS A 205 -3.51 -21.03 24.64
N ARG A 206 -4.51 -20.65 25.43
CA ARG A 206 -5.64 -21.51 25.84
C ARG A 206 -6.43 -22.00 24.62
N PHE A 207 -6.71 -21.12 23.66
CA PHE A 207 -7.37 -21.50 22.42
C PHE A 207 -6.60 -22.59 21.69
N TRP A 208 -5.29 -22.41 21.45
CA TRP A 208 -4.51 -23.38 20.69
C TRP A 208 -4.20 -24.67 21.44
N ALA A 209 -4.04 -24.60 22.76
CA ALA A 209 -3.70 -25.76 23.59
C ALA A 209 -4.92 -26.62 23.98
N ILE A 210 -6.10 -26.01 24.10
CA ILE A 210 -7.31 -26.67 24.61
C ILE A 210 -8.41 -26.61 23.56
N GLU A 211 -8.92 -25.41 23.27
CA GLU A 211 -10.16 -25.27 22.49
C GLU A 211 -10.05 -25.84 21.07
N PHE A 212 -8.97 -25.51 20.36
CA PHE A 212 -8.71 -26.00 19.01
C PHE A 212 -8.48 -27.52 18.98
N ALA A 213 -7.88 -28.10 20.02
CA ALA A 213 -7.64 -29.54 20.09
C ALA A 213 -8.95 -30.33 20.31
N ASP A 214 -9.93 -29.72 20.96
CA ASP A 214 -11.24 -30.29 21.25
C ASP A 214 -12.25 -30.12 20.09
N TRP A 215 -11.85 -29.46 19.00
CA TRP A 215 -12.72 -29.26 17.85
C TRP A 215 -13.01 -30.58 17.11
N SER A 216 -14.31 -30.84 16.90
CA SER A 216 -14.79 -31.99 16.10
C SER A 216 -14.44 -31.86 14.62
N GLU A 217 -14.42 -32.96 13.86
CA GLU A 217 -14.23 -32.97 12.39
C GLU A 217 -15.14 -31.99 11.62
N LYS A 218 -16.34 -31.67 12.13
CA LYS A 218 -17.23 -30.66 11.52
C LYS A 218 -16.67 -29.23 11.62
N PHE A 219 -15.96 -28.91 12.70
CA PHE A 219 -15.36 -27.59 12.90
C PHE A 219 -14.17 -27.36 11.97
N ASP A 220 -13.43 -28.43 11.66
CA ASP A 220 -12.34 -28.43 10.68
C ASP A 220 -12.81 -28.03 9.28
N THR A 221 -14.02 -28.45 8.92
CA THR A 221 -14.53 -28.27 7.55
C THR A 221 -14.97 -26.83 7.27
N ASP A 222 -15.58 -26.15 8.26
CA ASP A 222 -16.21 -24.84 8.05
C ASP A 222 -15.24 -23.65 8.13
N ALA A 223 -14.11 -23.79 8.85
CA ALA A 223 -13.18 -22.68 9.09
C ALA A 223 -11.73 -22.96 8.67
N ILE A 224 -11.22 -24.16 8.98
CA ILE A 224 -9.81 -24.49 8.72
C ILE A 224 -9.57 -24.70 7.22
N ILE A 225 -10.40 -25.54 6.57
CA ILE A 225 -10.25 -25.84 5.13
C ILE A 225 -10.31 -24.56 4.26
N PRO A 226 -11.28 -23.63 4.44
CA PRO A 226 -11.31 -22.42 3.63
C PRO A 226 -10.07 -21.53 3.81
N LEU A 227 -9.56 -21.36 5.03
CA LEU A 227 -8.34 -20.59 5.30
C LEU A 227 -7.11 -21.25 4.64
N VAL A 228 -6.96 -22.56 4.82
CA VAL A 228 -5.87 -23.33 4.22
C VAL A 228 -5.92 -23.25 2.70
N ASN A 229 -7.09 -23.41 2.09
CA ASN A 229 -7.25 -23.33 0.64
C ASN A 229 -6.89 -21.95 0.12
N LYS A 230 -7.32 -20.88 0.79
CA LYS A 230 -7.05 -19.51 0.37
C LYS A 230 -5.58 -19.13 0.50
N LEU A 231 -4.97 -19.43 1.64
CA LEU A 231 -3.53 -19.23 1.86
C LEU A 231 -2.71 -20.11 0.90
N GLY A 232 -3.15 -21.34 0.67
CA GLY A 232 -2.55 -22.28 -0.26
C GLY A 232 -2.60 -21.78 -1.70
N GLN A 233 -3.73 -21.20 -2.14
CA GLN A 233 -3.87 -20.57 -3.44
C GLN A 233 -2.82 -19.47 -3.65
N PHE A 234 -2.66 -18.55 -2.69
CA PHE A 234 -1.66 -17.48 -2.78
C PHE A 234 -0.22 -18.03 -2.81
N LEU A 235 0.09 -18.97 -1.91
CA LEU A 235 1.44 -19.54 -1.80
C LEU A 235 1.78 -20.56 -2.89
N SER A 236 0.78 -21.03 -3.65
CA SER A 236 0.99 -21.92 -4.79
C SER A 236 1.60 -21.20 -5.99
N ASN A 237 1.44 -19.88 -6.07
CA ASN A 237 2.10 -19.08 -7.10
C ASN A 237 3.59 -18.90 -6.75
N PRO A 238 4.53 -19.42 -7.56
CA PRO A 238 5.95 -19.33 -7.25
C PRO A 238 6.44 -17.89 -7.05
N LEU A 239 5.87 -16.94 -7.79
CA LEU A 239 6.24 -15.52 -7.72
C LEU A 239 5.94 -14.92 -6.34
N LEU A 240 4.79 -15.27 -5.76
CA LEU A 240 4.43 -14.86 -4.40
C LEU A 240 5.17 -15.67 -3.34
N HIS A 241 5.39 -16.97 -3.60
CA HIS A 241 6.15 -17.84 -2.70
C HIS A 241 7.57 -17.33 -2.45
N TYR A 242 8.27 -16.88 -3.50
CA TYR A 242 9.62 -16.35 -3.36
C TYR A 242 9.69 -15.10 -2.49
N ILE A 243 8.62 -14.30 -2.45
CA ILE A 243 8.55 -13.09 -1.63
C ILE A 243 8.12 -13.42 -0.20
N PHE A 244 6.94 -14.03 -0.05
CA PHE A 244 6.27 -14.22 1.24
C PHE A 244 6.70 -15.47 2.01
N GLY A 245 7.40 -16.40 1.35
CA GLY A 245 7.90 -17.63 1.98
C GLY A 245 9.15 -17.44 2.83
N GLN A 246 9.70 -16.24 2.87
CA GLN A 246 10.99 -15.95 3.51
C GLN A 246 10.84 -15.74 5.02
N LYS A 247 11.90 -16.05 5.77
CA LYS A 247 11.94 -15.86 7.23
C LYS A 247 12.30 -14.44 7.65
N ASP A 248 12.99 -13.70 6.78
CA ASP A 248 13.52 -12.37 7.10
C ASP A 248 13.08 -11.34 6.07
N ASN A 249 13.02 -10.08 6.48
CA ASN A 249 12.77 -8.95 5.58
C ASN A 249 14.11 -8.39 5.07
N LYS A 250 14.26 -8.30 3.75
CA LYS A 250 15.38 -7.54 3.13
C LYS A 250 15.02 -6.09 2.86
N VAL A 251 13.73 -5.76 2.92
CA VAL A 251 13.20 -4.42 2.71
C VAL A 251 12.65 -3.89 4.03
N ASP A 252 13.17 -2.75 4.45
CA ASP A 252 12.69 -1.99 5.61
C ASP A 252 11.97 -0.74 5.13
N ILE A 253 10.64 -0.79 5.18
CA ILE A 253 9.78 0.31 4.70
C ILE A 253 9.89 1.53 5.62
N GLN A 254 10.05 1.34 6.93
CA GLN A 254 10.20 2.45 7.87
C GLN A 254 11.49 3.21 7.59
N LYS A 255 12.59 2.50 7.33
CA LYS A 255 13.86 3.08 6.91
C LYS A 255 13.73 3.81 5.57
N ILE A 256 13.08 3.21 4.58
CA ILE A 256 12.81 3.84 3.27
C ILE A 256 12.07 5.17 3.45
N MET A 257 11.05 5.22 4.31
CA MET A 257 10.28 6.43 4.59
C MET A 257 11.12 7.51 5.28
N ASN A 258 11.91 7.14 6.30
CA ASN A 258 12.73 8.08 7.06
C ASN A 258 13.94 8.62 6.27
N GLU A 259 14.48 7.81 5.36
CA GLU A 259 15.58 8.22 4.49
C GLU A 259 15.10 9.02 3.27
N GLY A 260 13.80 9.02 2.96
CA GLY A 260 13.24 9.71 1.79
C GLY A 260 13.54 8.98 0.48
N LYS A 261 13.52 7.64 0.50
CA LYS A 261 13.81 6.79 -0.65
C LYS A 261 12.64 6.67 -1.63
N ILE A 262 12.90 6.05 -2.78
CA ILE A 262 11.93 5.85 -3.86
C ILE A 262 11.57 4.37 -3.89
N LEU A 263 10.37 4.02 -3.41
CA LEU A 263 9.84 2.66 -3.43
C LEU A 263 8.93 2.48 -4.65
N LEU A 264 9.25 1.55 -5.52
CA LEU A 264 8.46 1.22 -6.70
C LEU A 264 7.95 -0.21 -6.54
N ILE A 265 6.63 -0.40 -6.51
CA ILE A 265 5.99 -1.71 -6.33
C ILE A 265 5.17 -2.01 -7.59
N ASN A 266 5.70 -2.91 -8.41
CA ASN A 266 4.97 -3.46 -9.54
C ASN A 266 4.04 -4.57 -9.03
N LEU A 267 2.73 -4.37 -9.14
CA LEU A 267 1.76 -5.40 -8.72
C LEU A 267 1.58 -6.49 -9.78
N SER A 268 2.21 -6.34 -10.95
CA SER A 268 2.34 -7.37 -11.99
C SER A 268 1.00 -8.06 -12.29
N LYS A 269 -0.10 -7.29 -12.38
CA LYS A 269 -1.50 -7.80 -12.46
C LYS A 269 -1.68 -8.80 -13.59
N GLY A 270 -1.05 -8.55 -14.74
CA GLY A 270 -1.10 -9.45 -15.90
C GLY A 270 -0.41 -10.81 -15.68
N LYS A 271 0.62 -10.88 -14.82
CA LYS A 271 1.37 -12.11 -14.53
C LYS A 271 0.85 -12.85 -13.30
N LEU A 272 0.44 -12.11 -12.27
CA LEU A 272 -0.08 -12.68 -11.03
C LEU A 272 -1.56 -13.08 -11.13
N GLY A 273 -2.31 -12.40 -12.00
CA GLY A 273 -3.77 -12.41 -11.96
C GLY A 273 -4.31 -11.38 -10.96
N GLU A 274 -5.57 -11.00 -11.13
CA GLU A 274 -6.21 -9.92 -10.37
C GLU A 274 -6.23 -10.17 -8.86
N GLU A 275 -6.62 -11.37 -8.44
CA GLU A 275 -6.74 -11.74 -7.03
C GLU A 275 -5.39 -11.70 -6.30
N ASN A 276 -4.38 -12.38 -6.86
CA ASN A 276 -3.02 -12.40 -6.31
C ASN A 276 -2.38 -11.00 -6.30
N SER A 277 -2.61 -10.20 -7.34
CA SER A 277 -2.12 -8.82 -7.44
C SER A 277 -2.78 -7.91 -6.38
N SER A 278 -4.09 -8.07 -6.18
CA SER A 278 -4.85 -7.38 -5.13
C SER A 278 -4.31 -7.74 -3.74
N PHE A 279 -4.16 -9.05 -3.45
CA PHE A 279 -3.60 -9.53 -2.19
C PHE A 279 -2.18 -9.00 -1.93
N PHE A 280 -1.31 -9.10 -2.93
CA PHE A 280 0.06 -8.59 -2.88
C PHE A 280 0.10 -7.08 -2.58
N GLY A 281 -0.71 -6.30 -3.30
CA GLY A 281 -0.81 -4.85 -3.07
C GLY A 281 -1.37 -4.52 -1.69
N SER A 282 -2.43 -5.18 -1.25
CA SER A 282 -3.01 -4.95 0.08
C SER A 282 -2.01 -5.22 1.20
N MET A 283 -1.20 -6.28 1.11
CA MET A 283 -0.13 -6.55 2.09
C MET A 283 0.90 -5.41 2.19
N PHE A 284 1.33 -4.86 1.05
CA PHE A 284 2.26 -3.74 1.04
C PHE A 284 1.64 -2.45 1.55
N ILE A 285 0.38 -2.16 1.20
CA ILE A 285 -0.36 -1.01 1.76
C ILE A 285 -0.44 -1.11 3.28
N THR A 286 -0.82 -2.28 3.80
CA THR A 286 -0.89 -2.54 5.24
C THR A 286 0.47 -2.30 5.91
N LYS A 287 1.57 -2.76 5.31
CA LYS A 287 2.93 -2.55 5.86
C LYS A 287 3.41 -1.10 5.76
N ILE A 288 3.12 -0.40 4.66
CA ILE A 288 3.43 1.03 4.49
C ILE A 288 2.69 1.84 5.55
N HIS A 289 1.42 1.51 5.78
CA HIS A 289 0.61 2.13 6.81
C HIS A 289 1.21 1.91 8.21
N GLN A 290 1.58 0.67 8.56
CA GLN A 290 2.25 0.36 9.82
C GLN A 290 3.57 1.12 9.98
N ALA A 291 4.39 1.18 8.92
CA ALA A 291 5.64 1.93 8.92
C ALA A 291 5.41 3.44 9.10
N GLY A 292 4.29 3.97 8.59
CA GLY A 292 3.84 5.34 8.85
C GLY A 292 3.48 5.58 10.31
N MET A 293 2.68 4.69 10.91
CA MET A 293 2.28 4.80 12.32
C MET A 293 3.44 4.64 13.30
N ALA A 294 4.44 3.80 12.97
CA ALA A 294 5.67 3.66 13.75
C ALA A 294 6.52 4.94 13.78
N ARG A 295 6.14 5.99 13.04
CA ARG A 295 6.77 7.32 13.05
C ARG A 295 5.99 8.34 13.91
N ALA A 296 4.98 7.89 14.66
CA ALA A 296 4.18 8.74 15.54
C ALA A 296 5.03 9.51 16.56
N ASP A 297 6.11 8.88 17.06
CA ASP A 297 7.02 9.47 18.04
C ASP A 297 7.97 10.53 17.44
N ILE A 298 8.06 10.65 16.11
CA ILE A 298 8.85 11.69 15.44
C ILE A 298 8.02 12.97 15.40
N SER A 299 8.60 14.09 15.85
CA SER A 299 7.95 15.40 15.80
C SER A 299 7.55 15.77 14.36
N GLU A 300 6.45 16.52 14.18
CA GLU A 300 5.96 16.86 12.84
C GLU A 300 7.00 17.62 12.00
N GLU A 301 7.82 18.47 12.64
CA GLU A 301 8.86 19.27 11.98
C GLU A 301 10.03 18.41 11.47
N GLU A 302 10.38 17.33 12.17
CA GLU A 302 11.45 16.40 11.79
C GLU A 302 10.95 15.28 10.87
N ARG A 303 9.63 15.06 10.82
CA ARG A 303 9.00 14.00 10.06
C ARG A 303 9.01 14.35 8.57
N LYS A 304 9.91 13.73 7.82
CA LYS A 304 9.93 13.84 6.35
C LYS A 304 8.62 13.37 5.72
N ASP A 305 8.07 14.17 4.81
CA ASP A 305 6.92 13.77 4.01
C ASP A 305 7.29 12.57 3.12
N PHE A 306 6.36 11.60 3.03
CA PHE A 306 6.48 10.43 2.18
C PHE A 306 5.17 10.20 1.43
N TYR A 307 5.20 10.30 0.11
CA TYR A 307 3.99 10.25 -0.71
C TYR A 307 3.68 8.83 -1.19
N LEU A 308 2.47 8.34 -0.93
CA LEU A 308 1.97 7.08 -1.47
C LEU A 308 1.10 7.34 -2.69
N TYR A 309 1.59 6.93 -3.86
CA TYR A 309 0.89 6.92 -5.13
C TYR A 309 0.39 5.52 -5.43
N VAL A 310 -0.92 5.40 -5.69
CA VAL A 310 -1.55 4.12 -6.02
C VAL A 310 -2.36 4.30 -7.29
N ASP A 311 -1.88 3.74 -8.41
CA ASP A 311 -2.71 3.64 -9.60
C ASP A 311 -3.77 2.54 -9.38
N GLU A 312 -4.97 2.75 -9.91
CA GLU A 312 -6.12 1.88 -9.68
C GLU A 312 -6.42 1.58 -8.19
N PHE A 313 -6.39 2.60 -7.34
CA PHE A 313 -6.64 2.57 -5.89
C PHE A 313 -7.67 1.53 -5.40
N HIS A 314 -8.83 1.45 -6.06
CA HIS A 314 -9.92 0.52 -5.72
C HIS A 314 -9.51 -0.95 -5.67
N ASN A 315 -8.49 -1.36 -6.42
CA ASN A 315 -8.05 -2.76 -6.49
C ASN A 315 -7.33 -3.24 -5.23
N VAL A 316 -6.71 -2.34 -4.47
CA VAL A 316 -5.78 -2.72 -3.38
C VAL A 316 -6.19 -2.24 -1.99
N VAL A 317 -7.19 -1.37 -1.90
CA VAL A 317 -7.61 -0.72 -0.65
C VAL A 317 -8.54 -1.60 0.20
N THR A 318 -8.40 -1.49 1.52
CA THR A 318 -9.31 -2.04 2.55
C THR A 318 -10.08 -0.91 3.24
N ASP A 319 -11.19 -1.24 3.92
CA ASP A 319 -12.04 -0.24 4.58
C ASP A 319 -11.33 0.50 5.71
N THR A 320 -10.47 -0.17 6.49
CA THR A 320 -9.68 0.52 7.52
C THR A 320 -8.64 1.44 6.91
N PHE A 321 -8.06 1.09 5.76
CA PHE A 321 -7.16 2.02 5.08
C PHE A 321 -7.90 3.32 4.69
N ILE A 322 -9.17 3.22 4.28
CA ILE A 322 -10.02 4.40 4.02
C ILE A 322 -10.27 5.19 5.31
N ASN A 323 -10.70 4.52 6.38
CA ASN A 323 -10.99 5.15 7.66
C ASN A 323 -9.75 5.83 8.25
N VAL A 324 -8.58 5.21 8.11
CA VAL A 324 -7.33 5.78 8.63
C VAL A 324 -6.82 6.91 7.74
N ILE A 325 -6.99 6.88 6.42
CA ILE A 325 -6.75 8.08 5.58
C ILE A 325 -7.61 9.26 6.05
N THR A 326 -8.82 9.02 6.54
CA THR A 326 -9.66 10.11 7.06
C THR A 326 -9.26 10.60 8.46
N GLU A 327 -8.55 9.78 9.24
CA GLU A 327 -8.19 10.04 10.64
C GLU A 327 -6.71 10.44 10.84
N ALA A 328 -5.79 9.97 10.00
CA ALA A 328 -4.37 10.30 10.02
C ALA A 328 -4.15 11.67 9.38
N ARG A 329 -3.96 12.69 10.22
CA ARG A 329 -3.59 14.05 9.81
C ARG A 329 -2.15 14.35 10.14
#